data_AF-A0A1I2WPJ8-F1
#
_entry.id   AF-A0A1I2WPJ8-F1
#
_cell.length_a   1.000
_cell.length_b   1.000
_cell.length_c   1.000
_cell.angle_alpha   90.00
_cell.angle_beta   90.00
_cell.angle_gamma   90.00
#
_symmetry.space_group_name_H-M   'P 1'
#
loop_
_entity.id
_entity.type
_entity.pdbx_description
1 polymer ?
#
loop_
_entity_poly.entity_id
_entity_poly.type
_entity_poly.pdbx_seq_one_letter_code
_entity_poly.pdbx_strand_id
1 'polypeptide(L)' 'MIGRLRTFGAFWYDFVVGDDWRVAVAVVVALAVTAVVARTDSPAWWVMPVAVAVVLPWSLWRARRR' A
#
# COMPACT_ATOMS: atom_id res chain seq x y z
N MET A 1 -30.22 -11.75 -5.28
CA MET A 1 -29.35 -10.74 -5.92
C MET A 1 -28.41 -10.04 -4.94
N ILE A 2 -28.80 -9.77 -3.68
CA ILE A 2 -27.94 -9.19 -2.64
C ILE A 2 -26.59 -9.93 -2.44
N GLY A 3 -26.59 -11.27 -2.50
CA GLY A 3 -25.36 -12.06 -2.28
C GLY A 3 -24.25 -11.79 -3.30
N ARG A 4 -24.59 -11.65 -4.60
CA ARG A 4 -23.59 -11.44 -5.66
C ARG A 4 -22.95 -10.05 -5.60
N LEU A 5 -23.72 -9.02 -5.25
CA LEU A 5 -23.17 -7.67 -5.05
C LEU A 5 -22.18 -7.64 -3.87
N ARG A 6 -22.48 -8.36 -2.80
CA ARG A 6 -21.62 -8.41 -1.62
C ARG A 6 -20.31 -9.14 -1.90
N THR A 7 -20.35 -10.26 -2.63
CA THR A 7 -19.14 -10.97 -3.08
C THR A 7 -18.31 -10.11 -4.04
N PHE A 8 -18.96 -9.39 -4.94
CA PHE A 8 -18.27 -8.48 -5.87
C PHE A 8 -17.58 -7.33 -5.14
N GLY A 9 -18.25 -6.68 -4.17
CA GLY A 9 -17.64 -5.62 -3.37
C GLY A 9 -16.49 -6.11 -2.48
N ALA A 10 -16.65 -7.28 -1.85
CA ALA A 10 -15.58 -7.90 -1.06
C ALA A 10 -14.37 -8.26 -1.92
N PHE A 11 -14.60 -8.77 -3.14
CA PHE A 11 -13.52 -9.05 -4.08
C PHE A 11 -12.71 -7.80 -4.44
N TRP A 12 -13.37 -6.68 -4.73
CA TRP A 12 -12.66 -5.43 -5.00
C TRP A 12 -11.89 -4.91 -3.79
N TYR A 13 -12.44 -5.06 -2.59
CA TYR A 13 -11.74 -4.70 -1.37
C TYR A 13 -10.50 -5.57 -1.16
N ASP A 14 -10.63 -6.90 -1.23
CA ASP A 14 -9.49 -7.83 -1.10
C ASP A 14 -8.46 -7.65 -2.22
N PHE A 15 -8.88 -7.28 -3.44
CA PHE A 15 -7.97 -7.03 -4.55
C PHE A 15 -7.20 -5.72 -4.42
N VAL A 16 -7.86 -4.63 -4.01
CA VAL A 16 -7.26 -3.29 -3.95
C VAL A 16 -6.51 -3.07 -2.63
N VAL A 17 -7.10 -3.51 -1.52
CA VAL A 17 -6.55 -3.32 -0.17
C VAL A 17 -5.67 -4.48 0.24
N GLY A 18 -6.03 -5.71 -0.18
CA GLY A 18 -5.33 -6.92 0.24
C GLY A 18 -5.70 -7.38 1.66
N ASP A 19 -4.99 -8.42 2.09
CA ASP A 19 -5.01 -8.98 3.44
C ASP A 19 -4.70 -7.93 4.54
N ASP A 20 -3.79 -7.00 4.26
CA ASP A 20 -3.39 -5.96 5.23
C ASP A 20 -3.59 -4.53 4.70
N TRP A 21 -4.64 -3.86 5.19
CA TRP A 21 -4.95 -2.45 4.89
C TRP A 21 -3.81 -1.49 5.21
N ARG A 22 -2.89 -1.87 6.10
CA ARG A 22 -1.74 -1.05 6.49
C ARG A 22 -0.76 -0.92 5.35
N VAL A 23 -0.60 -1.96 4.54
CA VAL A 23 0.27 -1.94 3.36
C VAL A 23 -0.33 -0.98 2.32
N ALA A 24 -1.65 -1.02 2.11
CA ALA A 24 -2.33 -0.08 1.24
C ALA A 24 -2.13 1.38 1.70
N VAL A 25 -2.27 1.66 3.00
CA VAL A 25 -1.99 3.00 3.56
C VAL A 25 -0.53 3.40 3.37
N ALA A 26 0.42 2.47 3.58
CA ALA A 26 1.83 2.74 3.37
C ALA A 26 2.14 3.10 1.90
N VAL A 27 1.49 2.43 0.93
CA VAL A 27 1.58 2.77 -0.49
C VAL A 27 1.04 4.17 -0.76
N VAL A 28 -0.15 4.51 -0.24
CA VAL A 28 -0.74 5.86 -0.40
C VAL A 28 0.19 6.93 0.16
N VAL A 29 0.75 6.72 1.35
CA VAL A 29 1.73 7.63 1.95
C VAL A 29 2.97 7.77 1.07
N ALA A 30 3.51 6.66 0.57
CA ALA A 30 4.69 6.69 -0.26
C ALA A 30 4.45 7.39 -1.62
N LEU A 31 3.26 7.27 -2.20
CA LEU A 31 2.84 8.05 -3.37
C LEU A 31 2.68 9.54 -3.07
N ALA A 32 2.11 9.89 -1.91
CA ALA A 32 2.01 11.28 -1.47
C ALA A 32 3.41 11.91 -1.29
N VAL A 33 4.35 11.17 -0.68
CA VAL A 33 5.76 11.59 -0.57
C VAL A 33 6.38 11.74 -1.94
N THR A 34 6.15 10.80 -2.85
CA THR A 34 6.66 10.87 -4.24
C THR A 34 6.14 12.15 -4.93
N ALA A 35 4.86 12.47 -4.78
CA ALA A 35 4.25 13.67 -5.36
C ALA A 35 4.82 14.98 -4.77
N VAL A 36 5.19 14.99 -3.49
CA VAL A 36 5.87 16.13 -2.85
C VAL A 36 7.30 16.27 -3.37
N VAL A 37 8.06 15.17 -3.42
CA VAL A 37 9.45 15.16 -3.92
C VAL A 37 9.50 15.53 -5.40
N ALA A 38 8.54 15.08 -6.20
CA ALA A 38 8.46 15.40 -7.63
C ALA A 38 8.17 16.89 -7.92
N ARG A 39 7.76 17.69 -6.91
CA ARG A 39 7.64 19.15 -7.01
C ARG A 39 8.95 19.89 -6.74
N THR A 40 10.01 19.18 -6.39
CA THR A 40 11.35 19.72 -6.17
C THR A 40 12.25 19.40 -7.36
N ASP A 41 13.44 20.01 -7.43
CA ASP A 41 14.45 19.66 -8.44
C ASP A 41 15.10 18.28 -8.21
N SER A 42 14.73 17.60 -7.13
CA SER A 42 15.30 16.30 -6.77
C SER A 42 14.53 15.16 -7.45
N PRO A 43 15.23 14.18 -8.05
CA PRO A 43 14.55 13.11 -8.78
C PRO A 43 13.89 12.13 -7.80
N ALA A 44 12.58 11.91 -7.95
CA ALA A 44 11.75 11.19 -6.97
C ALA A 44 11.84 9.65 -7.03
N TRP A 45 12.70 9.09 -7.90
CA TRP A 45 12.76 7.64 -8.16
C TRP A 45 13.11 6.81 -6.92
N TRP A 46 13.82 7.38 -5.94
CA TRP A 46 14.28 6.67 -4.74
C TRP A 46 13.19 6.47 -3.69
N VAL A 47 12.08 7.21 -3.77
CA VAL A 47 11.00 7.15 -2.77
C VAL A 47 10.36 5.78 -2.73
N MET A 48 10.03 5.20 -3.88
CA MET A 48 9.43 3.86 -3.97
C MET A 48 10.36 2.75 -3.49
N PRO A 49 11.64 2.66 -3.93
CA PRO A 49 12.60 1.70 -3.40
C PRO A 49 12.75 1.76 -1.88
N VAL A 50 12.85 2.96 -1.30
CA VAL A 50 12.95 3.14 0.16
C VAL A 50 11.66 2.70 0.85
N ALA A 51 10.50 3.09 0.32
CA ALA A 51 9.22 2.65 0.86
C ALA A 51 9.10 1.12 0.87
N VAL A 52 9.47 0.45 -0.24
CA VAL A 52 9.50 -1.02 -0.33
C VAL A 52 10.46 -1.61 0.70
N ALA A 53 11.69 -1.09 0.79
CA ALA A 53 12.70 -1.58 1.73
C ALA A 53 12.28 -1.46 3.20
N VAL A 54 11.39 -0.52 3.54
CA VAL A 54 10.86 -0.34 4.90
C VAL A 54 9.59 -1.17 5.14
N VAL A 55 8.63 -1.10 4.20
CA VAL A 55 7.28 -1.67 4.38
C VAL A 55 7.31 -3.20 4.32
N LEU A 56 8.15 -3.80 3.46
CA LEU A 56 8.25 -5.26 3.36
C LEU A 56 8.74 -5.92 4.66
N PRO A 57 9.91 -5.56 5.22
CA PRO A 57 10.37 -6.18 6.45
C PRO A 57 9.45 -5.87 7.63
N TRP A 58 8.83 -4.68 7.67
CA TRP A 58 7.81 -4.38 8.68
C TRP A 58 6.60 -5.31 8.56
N SER A 59 6.04 -5.46 7.35
CA SER A 59 4.92 -6.36 7.10
C SER A 59 5.25 -7.80 7.51
N LEU A 60 6.40 -8.32 7.10
CA LEU A 60 6.87 -9.66 7.45
C LEU A 60 7.07 -9.85 8.95
N TRP A 61 7.72 -8.89 9.62
CA TRP A 61 7.93 -8.93 11.06
C TRP A 61 6.60 -8.94 11.83
N ARG A 62 5.62 -8.18 11.34
CA ARG A 62 4.30 -8.09 11.96
C ARG A 62 3.50 -9.37 11.75
N ALA A 63 3.50 -9.91 10.54
CA ALA A 63 2.83 -11.17 10.22
C ALA A 63 3.38 -12.32 11.07
N ARG A 64 4.69 -12.34 11.34
CA ARG A 64 5.33 -13.34 12.21
C ARG A 64 5.00 -13.20 13.70
N ARG A 65 4.55 -12.02 14.14
CA ARG A 65 4.20 -11.74 15.55
C ARG A 65 2.71 -11.92 15.85
N ARG A 66 1.89 -12.19 14.84
CA ARG A 66 0.49 -12.58 15.00
C ARG A 66 0.39 -14.10 15.06
#